data_AF-A0A0B8PFI2-F1
#
_entry.id   AF-A0A0B8PFI2-F1
#
_cell.length_a   1.000
_cell.length_b   1.000
_cell.length_c   1.000
_cell.angle_alpha   90.00
_cell.angle_beta   90.00
_cell.angle_gamma   90.00
#
_symmetry.space_group_name_H-M   'P 1'
#
loop_
_entity.id
_entity.type
_entity.pdbx_description
1 polymer ?
#
loop_
_entity_poly.entity_id
_entity_poly.type
_entity_poly.pdbx_seq_one_letter_code
_entity_poly.pdbx_strand_id
1 'polypeptide(L)'
;MYQELLTPIKQFLNCETPQAWIDEAQKEQRLSTVLIDHLLCELKAAQSAMFLIRKYAADTDSKQQLLKWFQPYEDFAYRGVGDLNSLKGKSNISKAIIAKSDSPYSQSLIDKMVLLIKEELHHFYQVLEIMDSRGIEYHNVSAGRYAKG
;
A
#
# COMPACT_ATOMS: atom_id res chain seq x y z
N MET A 1 27.55 -6.74 -6.89
CA MET A 1 26.78 -5.56 -7.38
C MET A 1 25.45 -5.38 -6.65
N TYR A 2 24.53 -6.36 -6.55
CA TYR A 2 23.30 -6.17 -5.74
C TYR A 2 23.53 -6.26 -4.22
N GLN A 3 24.54 -7.01 -3.78
CA GLN A 3 24.82 -7.20 -2.34
C GLN A 3 25.14 -5.89 -1.62
N GLU A 4 25.81 -4.95 -2.30
CA GLU A 4 26.11 -3.62 -1.74
C GLU A 4 24.85 -2.78 -1.53
N LEU A 5 23.83 -2.93 -2.38
CA LEU A 5 22.53 -2.28 -2.23
C LEU A 5 21.74 -2.82 -1.03
N LEU A 6 21.99 -4.07 -0.63
CA LEU A 6 21.34 -4.69 0.53
C LEU A 6 22.02 -4.36 1.86
N THR A 7 23.24 -3.81 1.84
CA THR A 7 23.99 -3.51 3.07
C THR A 7 23.20 -2.65 4.07
N PRO A 8 22.56 -1.54 3.66
CA PRO A 8 21.78 -0.73 4.61
C PRO A 8 20.59 -1.50 5.20
N ILE A 9 19.96 -2.36 4.39
CA ILE A 9 18.81 -3.17 4.82
C ILE A 9 19.25 -4.21 5.85
N LYS A 10 20.37 -4.92 5.59
CA LYS A 10 20.94 -5.92 6.49
C LYS A 10 21.47 -5.33 7.79
N GLN A 11 21.91 -4.06 7.77
CA GLN A 11 22.32 -3.33 8.97
C GLN A 11 21.13 -2.82 9.79
N PHE A 12 20.04 -2.45 9.13
CA PHE A 12 18.84 -1.94 9.78
C PHE A 12 17.97 -3.04 10.40
N LEU A 13 17.84 -4.19 9.73
CA LEU A 13 17.04 -5.32 10.19
C LEU A 13 17.85 -6.25 11.11
N ASN A 14 17.23 -6.71 12.20
CA ASN A 14 17.91 -7.52 13.22
C ASN A 14 18.12 -9.00 12.86
N CYS A 15 17.48 -9.49 11.80
CA CYS A 15 17.63 -10.86 11.33
C CYS A 15 17.23 -10.99 9.86
N GLU A 16 17.73 -12.03 9.21
CA GLU A 16 17.28 -12.42 7.87
C GLU A 16 15.92 -13.13 7.94
N THR A 17 15.21 -13.19 6.81
CA THR A 17 13.97 -13.97 6.72
C THR A 17 14.29 -15.45 6.93
N PRO A 18 13.69 -16.14 7.92
CA PRO A 18 13.97 -17.54 8.17
C PRO A 18 13.64 -18.41 6.95
N GLN A 19 14.49 -19.39 6.64
CA GLN A 19 14.28 -20.31 5.52
C GLN A 19 12.92 -21.02 5.59
N ALA A 20 12.46 -21.37 6.79
CA ALA A 20 11.14 -21.98 6.99
C ALA A 20 9.97 -21.11 6.50
N TRP A 21 10.11 -19.77 6.53
CA TRP A 21 9.11 -18.86 5.96
C TRP A 21 9.12 -18.93 4.43
N ILE A 22 10.31 -18.94 3.82
CA ILE A 22 10.50 -19.06 2.37
C ILE A 22 9.94 -20.40 1.89
N ASP A 23 10.26 -21.48 2.60
CA ASP A 23 9.82 -22.84 2.29
C ASP A 23 8.30 -22.98 2.34
N GLU A 24 7.63 -22.26 3.24
CA GLU A 24 6.17 -22.22 3.30
C GLU A 24 5.59 -21.33 2.19
N ALA A 25 6.13 -20.13 2.00
CA ALA A 25 5.62 -19.14 1.05
C ALA A 25 5.72 -19.59 -0.42
N GLN A 26 6.73 -20.40 -0.75
CA GLN A 26 6.92 -20.91 -2.12
C GLN A 26 5.96 -22.04 -2.52
N LYS A 27 5.20 -22.61 -1.57
CA LYS A 27 4.23 -23.67 -1.87
C LYS A 27 3.12 -23.12 -2.75
N GLU A 28 2.74 -23.85 -3.80
CA GLU A 28 1.69 -23.45 -4.73
C GLU A 28 0.37 -23.13 -4.01
N GLN A 29 0.03 -23.90 -2.96
CA GLN A 29 -1.17 -23.68 -2.16
C GLN A 29 -1.14 -22.37 -1.35
N ARG A 30 0.02 -21.74 -1.18
CA ARG A 30 0.19 -20.46 -0.48
C ARG A 30 0.19 -19.26 -1.41
N LEU A 31 0.38 -19.46 -2.71
CA LEU A 31 0.52 -18.36 -3.67
C LEU A 31 -0.67 -17.39 -3.61
N SER A 32 -1.89 -17.92 -3.57
CA SER A 32 -3.10 -17.09 -3.45
C SER A 32 -3.12 -16.26 -2.16
N THR A 33 -2.84 -16.88 -1.00
CA THR A 33 -2.78 -16.18 0.28
C THR A 33 -1.70 -15.11 0.30
N VAL A 34 -0.50 -15.40 -0.21
CA VAL A 34 0.63 -14.46 -0.25
C VAL A 34 0.29 -13.25 -1.12
N LEU A 35 -0.26 -13.46 -2.32
CA LEU A 35 -0.61 -12.36 -3.22
C LEU A 35 -1.76 -11.51 -2.67
N ILE A 36 -2.76 -12.11 -2.04
CA ILE A 36 -3.87 -11.36 -1.42
C ILE A 36 -3.38 -10.56 -0.21
N ASP A 37 -2.56 -11.15 0.67
CA ASP A 37 -2.00 -10.42 1.80
C ASP A 37 -1.04 -9.31 1.35
N HIS A 38 -0.24 -9.56 0.30
CA HIS A 38 0.62 -8.55 -0.34
C HIS A 38 -0.22 -7.38 -0.89
N LEU A 39 -1.23 -7.67 -1.70
CA LEU A 39 -2.18 -6.68 -2.22
C LEU A 39 -2.73 -5.78 -1.08
N LEU A 40 -3.16 -6.40 0.01
CA LEU A 40 -3.68 -5.68 1.17
C LEU A 40 -2.60 -4.89 1.92
N CYS A 41 -1.36 -5.38 1.97
CA CYS A 41 -0.23 -4.65 2.54
C CYS A 41 0.05 -3.35 1.80
N GLU A 42 -0.03 -3.34 0.47
CA GLU A 42 0.15 -2.10 -0.31
C GLU A 42 -0.94 -1.07 0.02
N LEU A 43 -2.20 -1.51 0.12
CA LEU A 43 -3.29 -0.62 0.55
C LEU A 43 -3.08 -0.09 1.97
N LYS A 44 -2.66 -0.94 2.92
CA LYS A 44 -2.39 -0.54 4.31
C LYS A 44 -1.20 0.42 4.42
N ALA A 45 -0.17 0.27 3.59
CA ALA A 45 0.96 1.20 3.51
C ALA A 45 0.51 2.59 3.04
N ALA A 46 -0.25 2.65 1.94
CA ALA A 46 -0.85 3.88 1.44
C ALA A 46 -1.77 4.53 2.49
N GLN A 47 -2.60 3.75 3.18
CA GLN A 47 -3.50 4.24 4.22
C GLN A 47 -2.75 4.80 5.44
N SER A 48 -1.60 4.23 5.78
CA SER A 48 -0.73 4.73 6.85
C SER A 48 -0.17 6.11 6.49
N ALA A 49 0.29 6.30 5.26
CA ALA A 49 0.73 7.59 4.74
C ALA A 49 -0.44 8.62 4.73
N MET A 50 -1.62 8.22 4.26
CA MET A 50 -2.83 9.05 4.32
C MET A 50 -3.14 9.47 5.76
N PHE A 51 -3.07 8.56 6.73
CA PHE A 51 -3.31 8.87 8.13
C PHE A 51 -2.35 9.94 8.65
N LEU A 52 -1.05 9.84 8.33
CA LEU A 52 -0.06 10.85 8.71
C LEU A 52 -0.39 12.23 8.13
N ILE A 53 -0.72 12.31 6.83
CA ILE A 53 -1.13 13.57 6.21
C ILE A 53 -2.36 14.14 6.91
N ARG A 54 -3.41 13.33 7.10
CA ARG A 54 -4.67 13.77 7.72
C ARG A 54 -4.50 14.23 9.16
N LYS A 55 -3.57 13.61 9.90
CA LYS A 55 -3.32 13.92 11.31
C LYS A 55 -2.46 15.17 11.48
N TYR A 56 -1.43 15.35 10.64
CA TYR A 56 -0.36 16.31 10.91
C TYR A 56 -0.26 17.47 9.91
N ALA A 57 -0.80 17.35 8.68
CA ALA A 57 -0.50 18.33 7.63
C ALA A 57 -1.70 18.85 6.83
N ALA A 58 -2.74 18.05 6.57
CA ALA A 58 -3.85 18.46 5.69
C ALA A 58 -4.93 19.30 6.39
N ASP A 59 -5.46 20.27 5.65
CA ASP A 59 -6.67 21.00 6.00
C ASP A 59 -7.94 20.13 5.84
N THR A 60 -9.12 20.68 6.13
CA THR A 60 -10.37 19.92 6.11
C THR A 60 -10.70 19.42 4.69
N ASP A 61 -10.54 20.25 3.68
CA ASP A 61 -10.89 19.92 2.30
C ASP A 61 -9.94 18.86 1.73
N SER A 62 -8.65 18.99 2.00
CA SER A 62 -7.63 18.02 1.61
C SER A 62 -7.84 16.66 2.28
N LYS A 63 -8.30 16.63 3.54
CA LYS A 63 -8.68 15.36 4.20
C LYS A 63 -9.80 14.65 3.45
N GLN A 64 -10.80 15.38 2.98
CA GLN A 64 -11.90 14.81 2.20
C GLN A 64 -11.44 14.34 0.83
N GLN A 65 -10.53 15.07 0.19
CA GLN A 65 -9.94 14.64 -1.09
C GLN A 65 -9.13 13.35 -0.94
N LEU A 66 -8.31 13.24 0.11
CA LEU A 66 -7.56 12.03 0.41
C LEU A 66 -8.50 10.82 0.54
N LEU A 67 -9.57 10.92 1.33
CA LEU A 67 -10.53 9.82 1.48
C LEU A 67 -11.12 9.36 0.13
N LYS A 68 -11.41 10.30 -0.78
CA LYS A 68 -11.93 9.99 -2.12
C LYS A 68 -10.92 9.24 -3.00
N TRP A 69 -9.63 9.44 -2.79
CA TRP A 69 -8.60 8.70 -3.55
C TRP A 69 -8.58 7.22 -3.17
N PHE A 70 -8.82 6.90 -1.90
CA PHE A 70 -8.80 5.53 -1.39
C PHE A 70 -10.11 4.78 -1.62
N GLN A 71 -11.24 5.49 -1.72
CA GLN A 71 -12.56 4.88 -1.83
C GLN A 71 -12.64 3.73 -2.84
N PRO A 72 -12.17 3.82 -4.11
CA PRO A 72 -12.26 2.71 -5.05
C PRO A 72 -11.52 1.45 -4.58
N TYR A 73 -10.36 1.63 -3.95
CA TYR A 73 -9.53 0.55 -3.44
C TYR A 73 -10.16 -0.10 -2.19
N GLU A 74 -10.76 0.70 -1.32
CA GLU A 74 -11.49 0.23 -0.14
C GLU A 74 -12.79 -0.48 -0.50
N ASP A 75 -13.51 0.02 -1.51
CA ASP A 75 -14.70 -0.60 -2.06
C ASP A 75 -14.37 -2.00 -2.62
N PHE A 76 -13.27 -2.13 -3.35
CA PHE A 76 -12.77 -3.43 -3.81
C PHE A 76 -12.36 -4.34 -2.63
N ALA A 77 -11.44 -3.87 -1.79
CA ALA A 77 -10.80 -4.71 -0.77
C ALA A 77 -11.74 -5.11 0.37
N TYR A 78 -12.72 -4.27 0.73
CA TYR A 78 -13.52 -4.48 1.94
C TYR A 78 -15.02 -4.67 1.67
N ARG A 79 -15.51 -4.25 0.50
CA ARG A 79 -16.94 -4.30 0.17
C ARG A 79 -17.25 -5.22 -1.00
N GLY A 80 -16.23 -5.75 -1.69
CA GLY A 80 -16.40 -6.57 -2.88
C GLY A 80 -17.02 -5.80 -4.04
N VAL A 81 -16.79 -4.49 -4.10
CA VAL A 81 -17.33 -3.59 -5.12
C VAL A 81 -16.21 -3.14 -6.05
N GLY A 82 -16.37 -3.39 -7.34
CA GLY A 82 -15.39 -3.06 -8.37
C GLY A 82 -14.55 -4.25 -8.81
N ASP A 83 -13.72 -4.00 -9.81
CA ASP A 83 -12.84 -4.97 -10.46
C ASP A 83 -11.55 -4.28 -10.97
N LEU A 84 -10.69 -5.05 -11.64
CA LEU A 84 -9.45 -4.55 -12.24
C LEU A 84 -9.72 -3.35 -13.17
N ASN A 85 -10.78 -3.39 -13.99
CA ASN A 85 -11.10 -2.31 -14.93
C ASN A 85 -11.53 -1.04 -14.20
N SER A 86 -12.29 -1.16 -13.11
CA SER A 86 -12.76 -0.03 -12.29
C SER A 86 -11.62 0.72 -11.60
N LEU A 87 -10.52 0.02 -11.31
CA LEU A 87 -9.32 0.55 -10.66
C LEU A 87 -8.27 1.09 -11.64
N LYS A 88 -8.41 0.79 -12.93
CA LYS A 88 -7.46 1.20 -13.96
C LYS A 88 -7.27 2.72 -13.98
N GLY A 89 -6.02 3.15 -13.81
CA GLY A 89 -5.63 4.56 -13.82
C GLY A 89 -6.05 5.37 -12.57
N LYS A 90 -6.64 4.74 -11.54
CA LYS A 90 -7.03 5.43 -10.29
C LYS A 90 -5.84 5.86 -9.43
N SER A 91 -4.66 5.27 -9.64
CA SER A 91 -3.41 5.69 -8.97
C SER A 91 -2.83 6.99 -9.53
N ASN A 92 -3.28 7.46 -10.70
CA ASN A 92 -2.84 8.71 -11.34
C ASN A 92 -3.51 9.92 -10.71
N ILE A 93 -3.09 10.22 -9.49
CA ILE A 93 -3.68 11.28 -8.68
C ILE A 93 -3.02 12.63 -9.01
N SER A 94 -3.80 13.59 -9.50
CA SER A 94 -3.30 14.88 -10.00
C SER A 94 -3.61 16.10 -9.10
N LYS A 95 -4.49 15.96 -8.10
CA LYS A 95 -4.92 17.11 -7.28
C LYS A 95 -3.90 17.43 -6.18
N ALA A 96 -3.59 18.71 -6.04
CA ALA A 96 -2.71 19.22 -4.99
C ALA A 96 -3.39 19.13 -3.60
N ILE A 97 -2.65 18.61 -2.63
CA ILE A 97 -3.04 18.58 -1.21
C ILE A 97 -2.49 19.84 -0.54
N ILE A 98 -3.36 20.61 0.12
CA ILE A 98 -3.02 21.89 0.73
C ILE A 98 -2.67 21.69 2.21
N ALA A 99 -1.58 22.31 2.63
CA ALA A 99 -1.16 22.31 4.03
C ALA A 99 -2.11 23.15 4.90
N LYS A 100 -2.45 22.63 6.08
CA LYS A 100 -3.32 23.27 7.08
C LYS A 100 -2.68 24.49 7.76
N SER A 101 -1.36 24.53 7.86
CA SER A 101 -0.62 25.52 8.64
C SER A 101 0.72 25.86 7.99
N ASP A 102 1.22 27.06 8.29
CA ASP A 102 2.55 27.57 7.91
C ASP A 102 3.72 26.84 8.60
N SER A 103 3.45 25.68 9.20
CA SER A 103 4.49 24.85 9.79
C SER A 103 5.47 24.43 8.69
N PRO A 104 6.79 24.61 8.93
CA PRO A 104 7.80 24.45 7.89
C PRO A 104 7.91 23.02 7.36
N TYR A 105 7.35 22.03 8.07
CA TYR A 105 7.40 20.62 7.68
C TYR A 105 6.13 20.10 7.00
N SER A 106 5.00 20.83 7.03
CA SER A 106 3.71 20.31 6.56
C SER A 106 3.74 19.94 5.08
N GLN A 107 4.26 20.84 4.23
CA GLN A 107 4.33 20.61 2.79
C GLN A 107 5.30 19.48 2.45
N SER A 108 6.47 19.44 3.10
CA SER A 108 7.46 18.37 2.89
C SER A 108 6.91 16.99 3.25
N LEU A 109 6.12 16.89 4.33
CA LEU A 109 5.44 15.65 4.71
C LEU A 109 4.39 15.28 3.66
N ILE A 110 3.56 16.23 3.23
CA ILE A 110 2.55 16.01 2.18
C ILE A 110 3.20 15.49 0.91
N ASP A 111 4.23 16.15 0.40
CA ASP A 111 4.85 15.80 -0.88
C ASP A 111 5.42 14.38 -0.85
N LYS A 112 6.15 14.02 0.23
CA LYS A 112 6.73 12.69 0.41
C LYS A 112 5.66 11.61 0.56
N MET A 113 4.63 11.87 1.35
CA MET A 113 3.56 10.90 1.61
C MET A 113 2.64 10.74 0.39
N VAL A 114 2.39 11.80 -0.39
CA VAL A 114 1.62 11.71 -1.64
C VAL A 114 2.37 10.89 -2.68
N LEU A 115 3.70 11.06 -2.79
CA LEU A 115 4.50 10.21 -3.67
C LEU A 115 4.41 8.74 -3.25
N LEU A 116 4.60 8.45 -1.96
CA LEU A 116 4.45 7.10 -1.41
C LEU A 116 3.05 6.52 -1.70
N ILE A 117 1.97 7.27 -1.44
CA ILE A 117 0.60 6.83 -1.74
C ILE A 117 0.43 6.44 -3.21
N LYS A 118 0.98 7.21 -4.14
CA LYS A 118 0.89 6.91 -5.58
C LYS A 118 1.61 5.61 -5.92
N GLU A 119 2.81 5.42 -5.38
CA GLU A 119 3.61 4.21 -5.59
C GLU A 119 2.88 2.99 -5.02
N GLU A 120 2.41 3.03 -3.78
CA GLU A 120 1.74 1.88 -3.16
C GLU A 120 0.37 1.56 -3.79
N LEU A 121 -0.41 2.57 -4.21
CA LEU A 121 -1.64 2.32 -4.97
C LEU A 121 -1.37 1.79 -6.39
N HIS A 122 -0.20 2.09 -6.95
CA HIS A 122 0.26 1.48 -8.19
C HIS A 122 0.68 0.02 -7.97
N HIS A 123 1.43 -0.27 -6.90
CA HIS A 123 1.79 -1.63 -6.51
C HIS A 123 0.56 -2.49 -6.24
N PHE A 124 -0.45 -1.96 -5.54
CA PHE A 124 -1.74 -2.61 -5.38
C PHE A 124 -2.32 -3.05 -6.72
N TYR A 125 -2.39 -2.13 -7.68
CA TYR A 125 -2.93 -2.42 -9.00
C TYR A 125 -2.10 -3.47 -9.76
N GLN A 126 -0.76 -3.41 -9.67
CA GLN A 126 0.13 -4.41 -10.29
C GLN A 126 -0.05 -5.81 -9.69
N VAL A 127 -0.20 -5.93 -8.36
CA VAL A 127 -0.47 -7.21 -7.70
C VAL A 127 -1.83 -7.75 -8.16
N LEU A 128 -2.84 -6.89 -8.31
CA LEU A 128 -4.14 -7.28 -8.82
C LEU A 128 -4.08 -7.77 -10.29
N GLU A 129 -3.32 -7.11 -11.16
CA GLU A 129 -3.07 -7.57 -12.54
C GLU A 129 -2.37 -8.93 -12.56
N ILE A 130 -1.41 -9.13 -11.66
CA ILE A 130 -0.73 -10.40 -11.45
C ILE A 130 -1.73 -11.50 -11.06
N MET A 131 -2.63 -11.22 -10.11
CA MET A 131 -3.65 -12.17 -9.67
C MET A 131 -4.61 -12.54 -10.81
N ASP A 132 -5.11 -11.54 -11.54
CA ASP A 132 -6.00 -11.71 -12.69
C ASP A 132 -5.36 -12.58 -13.79
N SER A 133 -4.12 -12.26 -14.18
CA SER A 133 -3.37 -13.03 -15.19
C SER A 133 -3.09 -14.49 -14.80
N ARG A 134 -3.17 -14.81 -13.51
CA ARG A 134 -2.96 -16.15 -12.95
C ARG A 134 -4.27 -16.84 -12.57
N GLY A 135 -5.43 -16.23 -12.82
CA GLY A 135 -6.74 -16.77 -12.45
C GLY A 135 -6.94 -16.91 -10.94
N ILE A 136 -6.28 -16.07 -10.13
CA ILE A 136 -6.39 -16.08 -8.67
C ILE A 136 -7.54 -15.16 -8.26
N GLU A 137 -8.65 -15.77 -7.84
CA GLU A 137 -9.80 -15.02 -7.33
C GLU A 137 -9.51 -14.35 -5.99
N TYR A 138 -9.94 -13.09 -5.87
CA TYR A 138 -9.85 -12.36 -4.62
C TYR A 138 -10.82 -12.93 -3.58
N HIS A 139 -10.31 -13.16 -2.37
CA HIS A 139 -11.11 -13.47 -1.19
C HIS A 139 -10.52 -12.78 0.03
N ASN A 140 -11.29 -12.67 1.11
CA ASN A 140 -10.82 -11.99 2.31
C ASN A 140 -9.79 -12.85 3.06
N VAL A 141 -8.65 -12.24 3.39
CA VAL A 141 -7.62 -12.83 4.26
C VAL A 141 -7.47 -11.95 5.50
N SER A 142 -7.49 -12.58 6.68
CA SER A 142 -7.33 -11.87 7.95
C SER A 142 -5.92 -11.28 8.05
N ALA A 143 -5.81 -10.04 8.54
CA ALA A 143 -4.52 -9.40 8.75
C ALA A 143 -3.65 -10.19 9.75
N GLY A 144 -2.36 -10.34 9.40
CA GLY A 144 -1.35 -10.89 10.30
C GLY A 144 -1.06 -9.99 11.51
N ARG A 145 -0.24 -10.49 12.44
CA ARG A 145 0.08 -9.80 13.71
C ARG A 145 1.18 -8.74 13.64
N TYR A 146 1.96 -8.69 12.55
CA TYR A 146 3.23 -7.96 12.49
C TYR A 146 3.08 -6.47 12.80
N ALA A 147 2.27 -5.73 12.03
CA ALA A 147 2.12 -4.28 12.20
C ALA A 147 1.36 -3.86 13.49
N LYS A 148 0.71 -4.81 14.18
CA LYS A 148 0.01 -4.55 15.45
C LYS A 148 0.93 -4.65 16.67
N GLY A 149 1.99 -5.47 16.57
CA GLY A 149 2.97 -5.68 17.65
C GLY A 149 3.90 -4.49 17.80
#